data_AF-A0A9E4CRU7-F1
#
_entry.id   AF-A0A9E4CRU7-F1
#
_cell.length_a   1.000
_cell.length_b   1.000
_cell.length_c   1.000
_cell.angle_alpha   90.00
_cell.angle_beta   90.00
_cell.angle_gamma   90.00
#
_symmetry.space_group_name_H-M   'P 1'
#
loop_
_entity.id
_entity.type
_entity.pdbx_description
1 polymer ?
#
loop_
_entity_poly.entity_id
_entity_poly.type
_entity_poly.pdbx_seq_one_letter_code
_entity_poly.pdbx_strand_id
1 'polypeptide(L)'
;MGEGARRVAAGWWVRIGAVASAAVLVVASAGPSQDDAALAPATSLPPPTTPSPTAPPTTRTTVLAGTTSTSSSTLPASTSTSTTEPPPQPVEVTREIPTAEPETPPPAAPPPPWASSVTTTSGGYVGTSLGCASGTGPSSLDAFFAVRAGPLLGADYQHVVALGNGKYVWFFQDAFIDPGGSATRLDQAHFAHNVALLQDGACFTLLHRGTAASPKSFESGNGEQALKKWFWPMGGETFNGVVSMFWVEMVKDPYNPTAPDGLGWHPARTWLATYKASNLQRLSFGLAPNSSARPVYGYAVASDASYTYLFGNTFEQNLVREGGYWNGPHSATAMYLARVPLGQLGRAPEYRTADGWSPDPAAAVPFTQRFFVEYPMQPRFLGGQWVSVAKVDGYWGSNLIVEVANQPWGPWTTTELRGIAPRGGDPKMNTYHAHLMPWRTGNGSLVVTISQNARQMVRDAYPHPERYRIAAFSSGWVAAPPDPVPTTTTTSTTSTTSTTIDESSTTSSSEPTTSSSEPGTTSTSTSSTTTSSTSSTSSTTSTTTSSTPSTPPP
;
A
#
# COMPACT_ATOMS: atom_id res chain seq x y z
N MET A 1 48.77 -34.04 44.36
CA MET A 1 48.24 -35.39 44.06
C MET A 1 46.89 -35.17 43.38
N GLY A 2 46.66 -35.53 42.11
CA GLY A 2 47.52 -36.06 41.05
C GLY A 2 46.97 -35.65 39.67
N GLU A 3 47.59 -36.11 38.60
CA GLU A 3 47.33 -35.76 37.18
C GLU A 3 45.85 -35.84 36.72
N GLY A 4 45.37 -35.19 35.66
CA GLY A 4 46.07 -34.42 34.61
C GLY A 4 46.03 -35.11 33.24
N ALA A 5 45.30 -34.55 32.25
CA ALA A 5 45.57 -34.76 30.81
C ALA A 5 44.79 -33.77 29.92
N ARG A 6 45.50 -33.03 29.08
CA ARG A 6 44.94 -32.28 27.93
C ARG A 6 44.81 -33.21 26.72
N ARG A 7 43.96 -32.86 25.74
CA ARG A 7 44.39 -32.80 24.33
C ARG A 7 43.52 -31.84 23.51
N VAL A 8 44.18 -31.18 22.57
CA VAL A 8 43.63 -30.20 21.61
C VAL A 8 43.80 -30.80 20.21
N ALA A 9 42.85 -30.56 19.32
CA ALA A 9 43.08 -30.63 17.87
C ALA A 9 42.11 -29.68 17.14
N ALA A 10 42.65 -28.84 16.25
CA ALA A 10 41.89 -27.99 15.35
C ALA A 10 41.80 -28.63 13.95
N GLY A 11 40.82 -28.23 13.14
CA GLY A 11 40.71 -28.66 11.75
C GLY A 11 39.59 -27.95 10.97
N TRP A 12 39.96 -27.14 9.98
CA TRP A 12 39.04 -26.60 8.97
C TRP A 12 38.63 -27.68 7.96
N TRP A 13 37.40 -27.65 7.45
CA TRP A 13 37.08 -27.23 6.07
C TRP A 13 35.60 -27.47 5.70
N VAL A 14 35.12 -26.65 4.76
CA VAL A 14 33.80 -26.76 4.12
C VAL A 14 33.68 -28.04 3.28
N ARG A 15 32.58 -28.80 3.41
CA ARG A 15 31.96 -29.51 2.28
C ARG A 15 30.43 -29.52 2.36
N ILE A 16 29.83 -29.25 1.21
CA ILE A 16 28.41 -29.47 0.90
C ILE A 16 28.13 -30.98 0.91
N GLY A 17 27.03 -31.38 1.54
CA GLY A 17 26.55 -32.75 1.54
C GLY A 17 25.03 -32.79 1.44
N ALA A 18 24.52 -33.11 0.25
CA ALA A 18 23.12 -33.47 0.09
C ALA A 18 22.87 -34.83 0.78
N VAL A 19 21.83 -34.92 1.59
CA VAL A 19 21.36 -36.21 2.13
C VAL A 19 19.99 -36.49 1.53
N ALA A 20 19.90 -37.58 0.78
CA ALA A 20 18.67 -38.04 0.16
C ALA A 20 17.70 -38.61 1.20
N SER A 21 16.41 -38.54 0.88
CA SER A 21 15.32 -39.07 1.68
C SER A 21 15.47 -40.56 1.95
N ALA A 22 15.44 -40.97 3.21
CA ALA A 22 15.16 -42.36 3.60
C ALA A 22 13.65 -42.50 3.84
N ALA A 23 12.98 -43.35 3.07
CA ALA A 23 11.57 -43.64 3.24
C ALA A 23 11.35 -44.50 4.50
N VAL A 24 10.30 -44.17 5.29
CA VAL A 24 9.71 -45.10 6.25
C VAL A 24 8.43 -45.63 5.67
N LEU A 25 8.40 -46.94 5.47
CA LEU A 25 7.29 -47.71 4.96
C LEU A 25 6.29 -48.00 6.09
N VAL A 26 5.01 -47.66 5.92
CA VAL A 26 3.91 -48.19 6.74
C VAL A 26 2.81 -48.65 5.79
N VAL A 27 2.38 -49.90 5.92
CA VAL A 27 1.45 -50.57 4.99
C VAL A 27 0.36 -51.29 5.79
N ALA A 28 -0.90 -51.17 5.30
CA ALA A 28 -2.11 -51.94 5.67
C ALA A 28 -2.65 -51.77 7.11
N SER A 29 -3.96 -51.81 7.40
CA SER A 29 -5.21 -51.86 6.59
C SER A 29 -6.36 -51.24 7.45
N ALA A 30 -7.63 -51.07 7.03
CA ALA A 30 -8.38 -51.51 5.85
C ALA A 30 -9.47 -50.45 5.46
N GLY A 31 -10.46 -50.82 4.63
CA GLY A 31 -11.70 -50.06 4.39
C GLY A 31 -12.94 -50.77 4.98
N PRO A 32 -14.17 -50.62 4.43
CA PRO A 32 -14.58 -49.73 3.32
C PRO A 32 -15.91 -48.95 3.57
N SER A 33 -16.22 -47.97 2.71
CA SER A 33 -17.61 -47.72 2.23
C SER A 33 -17.59 -46.85 0.98
N GLN A 34 -18.28 -47.29 -0.07
CA GLN A 34 -18.59 -46.47 -1.26
C GLN A 34 -19.70 -45.47 -0.93
N ASP A 35 -19.80 -44.39 -1.72
CA ASP A 35 -21.07 -44.00 -2.35
C ASP A 35 -20.79 -43.14 -3.59
N ASP A 36 -21.63 -43.32 -4.62
CA ASP A 36 -21.43 -42.78 -5.98
C ASP A 36 -21.93 -41.33 -6.15
N ALA A 37 -21.23 -40.53 -6.98
CA ALA A 37 -21.79 -39.32 -7.58
C ALA A 37 -21.12 -38.95 -8.93
N ALA A 38 -21.74 -39.43 -10.01
CA ALA A 38 -21.74 -38.93 -11.40
C ALA A 38 -20.62 -37.96 -11.87
N LEU A 39 -19.77 -38.46 -12.78
CA LEU A 39 -18.97 -37.63 -13.69
C LEU A 39 -19.83 -37.06 -14.82
N ALA A 40 -19.83 -35.73 -14.99
CA ALA A 40 -20.32 -35.06 -16.19
C ALA A 40 -19.18 -34.88 -17.22
N PRO A 41 -19.45 -34.95 -18.54
CA PRO A 41 -18.40 -34.93 -19.56
C PRO A 41 -17.81 -33.54 -19.77
N ALA A 42 -16.48 -33.48 -19.90
CA ALA A 42 -15.76 -32.26 -20.25
C ALA A 42 -16.00 -31.86 -21.72
N THR A 43 -16.69 -30.75 -21.95
CA THR A 43 -16.75 -30.09 -23.26
C THR A 43 -15.41 -29.42 -23.58
N SER A 44 -14.77 -29.84 -24.66
CA SER A 44 -13.51 -29.26 -25.16
C SER A 44 -13.71 -27.82 -25.62
N LEU A 45 -12.95 -26.89 -25.05
CA LEU A 45 -12.84 -25.52 -25.56
C LEU A 45 -12.00 -25.50 -26.85
N PRO A 46 -12.37 -24.72 -27.88
CA PRO A 46 -11.54 -24.53 -29.08
C PRO A 46 -10.29 -23.69 -28.77
N PRO A 47 -9.20 -23.86 -29.53
CA PRO A 47 -7.95 -23.10 -29.35
C PRO A 47 -8.11 -21.60 -29.69
N PRO A 48 -7.30 -20.72 -29.08
CA PRO A 48 -7.42 -19.27 -29.28
C PRO A 48 -7.01 -18.86 -30.70
N THR A 49 -7.83 -18.01 -31.32
CA THR A 49 -7.55 -17.39 -32.61
C THR A 49 -6.46 -16.32 -32.50
N THR A 50 -5.49 -16.39 -33.41
CA THR A 50 -4.40 -15.42 -33.55
C THR A 50 -4.93 -14.03 -33.95
N PRO A 51 -4.50 -12.93 -33.31
CA PRO A 51 -4.86 -11.59 -33.77
C PRO A 51 -4.04 -11.19 -35.02
N SER A 52 -4.72 -10.67 -36.04
CA SER A 52 -4.09 -10.05 -37.21
C SER A 52 -3.37 -8.75 -36.85
N PRO A 53 -2.24 -8.41 -37.52
CA PRO A 53 -1.49 -7.20 -37.23
C PRO A 53 -2.24 -5.94 -37.67
N THR A 54 -2.43 -5.00 -36.74
CA THR A 54 -2.92 -3.66 -37.04
C THR A 54 -1.77 -2.79 -37.58
N ALA A 55 -2.05 -1.96 -38.60
CA ALA A 55 -1.04 -1.11 -39.24
C ALA A 55 -0.49 -0.02 -38.28
N PRO A 56 0.78 0.40 -38.43
CA PRO A 56 1.37 1.41 -37.56
C PRO A 56 0.86 2.84 -37.85
N PRO A 57 0.71 3.71 -36.83
CA PRO A 57 0.31 5.09 -37.03
C PRO A 57 1.45 5.94 -37.64
N THR A 58 1.09 6.83 -38.56
CA THR A 58 2.03 7.72 -39.25
C THR A 58 2.53 8.84 -38.33
N THR A 59 3.81 8.81 -37.96
CA THR A 59 4.42 9.86 -37.12
C THR A 59 4.74 11.10 -37.96
N ARG A 60 4.19 12.26 -37.59
CA ARG A 60 4.40 13.53 -38.30
C ARG A 60 5.52 14.33 -37.63
N THR A 61 6.75 14.16 -38.10
CA THR A 61 7.92 14.88 -37.56
C THR A 61 7.90 16.36 -37.93
N THR A 62 7.83 17.25 -36.94
CA THR A 62 8.08 18.70 -37.14
C THR A 62 9.53 19.00 -36.81
N VAL A 63 10.31 19.39 -37.81
CA VAL A 63 11.71 19.79 -37.64
C VAL A 63 11.76 21.25 -37.18
N LEU A 64 12.38 21.49 -36.02
CA LEU A 64 12.66 22.82 -35.51
C LEU A 64 14.18 23.00 -35.46
N ALA A 65 14.69 23.94 -36.26
CA ALA A 65 16.12 24.18 -36.38
C ALA A 65 16.65 24.99 -35.19
N GLY A 66 17.65 24.46 -34.49
CA GLY A 66 18.40 25.14 -33.43
C GLY A 66 19.87 25.21 -33.79
N THR A 67 20.36 26.40 -34.11
CA THR A 67 21.76 26.68 -34.43
C THR A 67 22.64 26.65 -33.18
N THR A 68 23.70 25.84 -33.20
CA THR A 68 24.76 25.87 -32.17
C THR A 68 26.07 26.34 -32.80
N SER A 69 26.58 27.48 -32.34
CA SER A 69 27.83 28.07 -32.83
C SER A 69 29.05 27.43 -32.16
N THR A 70 29.91 26.80 -32.94
CA THR A 70 31.24 26.36 -32.51
C THR A 70 32.20 27.54 -32.41
N SER A 71 32.96 27.62 -31.31
CA SER A 71 34.13 28.49 -31.21
C SER A 71 35.36 27.66 -30.84
N SER A 72 36.33 27.60 -31.76
CA SER A 72 37.63 26.95 -31.57
C SER A 72 38.65 27.94 -31.01
N SER A 73 39.57 27.45 -30.19
CA SER A 73 40.78 28.16 -29.79
C SER A 73 41.93 27.17 -29.65
N THR A 74 43.12 27.56 -30.08
CA THR A 74 44.27 26.68 -30.29
C THR A 74 45.54 27.27 -29.68
N LEU A 75 46.28 26.39 -28.96
CA LEU A 75 47.74 26.48 -28.70
C LEU A 75 48.21 27.58 -27.71
N PRO A 76 49.44 27.48 -27.14
CA PRO A 76 50.52 26.53 -27.44
C PRO A 76 51.02 25.67 -26.26
N ALA A 77 51.93 24.76 -26.57
CA ALA A 77 52.63 23.89 -25.63
C ALA A 77 53.82 24.58 -24.94
N SER A 78 54.20 24.11 -23.76
CA SER A 78 55.51 24.37 -23.15
C SER A 78 56.04 23.15 -22.42
N THR A 79 57.27 22.77 -22.75
CA THR A 79 58.00 21.61 -22.20
C THR A 79 58.76 22.02 -20.95
N SER A 80 58.74 21.21 -19.89
CA SER A 80 59.80 21.23 -18.87
C SER A 80 59.97 19.84 -18.24
N THR A 81 61.20 19.55 -17.80
CA THR A 81 61.70 18.20 -17.53
C THR A 81 61.97 17.93 -16.06
N SER A 82 61.56 16.74 -15.61
CA SER A 82 62.16 15.89 -14.57
C SER A 82 62.75 16.53 -13.29
N THR A 83 62.27 16.06 -12.14
CA THR A 83 63.18 15.67 -11.05
C THR A 83 62.64 14.39 -10.39
N THR A 84 63.55 13.48 -10.07
CA THR A 84 63.24 12.10 -9.66
C THR A 84 63.10 11.98 -8.14
N GLU A 85 62.03 11.35 -7.65
CA GLU A 85 61.90 10.93 -6.25
C GLU A 85 62.09 9.39 -6.16
N PRO A 86 62.86 8.87 -5.18
CA PRO A 86 63.20 7.45 -5.10
C PRO A 86 62.02 6.56 -4.62
N PRO A 87 62.03 5.26 -4.93
CA PRO A 87 60.93 4.35 -4.58
C PRO A 87 60.81 4.15 -3.06
N PRO A 88 59.58 4.00 -2.52
CA PRO A 88 59.36 3.68 -1.11
C PRO A 88 59.90 2.28 -0.77
N GLN A 89 60.61 2.20 0.35
CA GLN A 89 61.15 0.96 0.90
C GLN A 89 60.02 -0.01 1.33
N PRO A 90 60.23 -1.34 1.26
CA PRO A 90 59.27 -2.29 1.82
C PRO A 90 59.26 -2.18 3.35
N VAL A 91 58.10 -1.88 3.92
CA VAL A 91 57.93 -1.87 5.38
C VAL A 91 57.76 -3.30 5.89
N GLU A 92 58.83 -3.87 6.39
CA GLU A 92 58.79 -5.13 7.14
C GLU A 92 58.13 -4.88 8.51
N VAL A 93 56.95 -5.48 8.74
CA VAL A 93 56.25 -5.42 10.03
C VAL A 93 56.20 -6.82 10.63
N THR A 94 57.28 -7.22 11.28
CA THR A 94 57.28 -8.35 12.22
C THR A 94 56.49 -7.97 13.46
N ARG A 95 55.22 -8.39 13.53
CA ARG A 95 54.46 -8.37 14.78
C ARG A 95 54.94 -9.52 15.67
N GLU A 96 55.57 -9.19 16.78
CA GLU A 96 55.68 -10.12 17.91
C GLU A 96 54.27 -10.58 18.32
N ILE A 97 54.15 -11.85 18.71
CA ILE A 97 52.91 -12.43 19.21
C ILE A 97 52.93 -12.29 20.74
N PRO A 98 52.08 -11.46 21.36
CA PRO A 98 51.93 -11.45 22.81
C PRO A 98 51.40 -12.81 23.26
N THR A 99 51.98 -13.35 24.33
CA THR A 99 51.47 -14.58 24.94
C THR A 99 50.11 -14.27 25.57
N ALA A 100 49.07 -14.98 25.15
CA ALA A 100 47.71 -14.76 25.65
C ALA A 100 47.59 -15.18 27.13
N GLU A 101 47.66 -14.18 28.01
CA GLU A 101 47.10 -14.28 29.36
C GLU A 101 45.56 -14.43 29.22
N PRO A 102 44.88 -15.25 30.06
CA PRO A 102 43.43 -15.38 29.98
C PRO A 102 42.77 -14.08 30.46
N GLU A 103 42.47 -13.18 29.52
CA GLU A 103 41.69 -11.98 29.78
C GLU A 103 40.38 -12.36 30.49
N THR A 104 40.11 -11.70 31.61
CA THR A 104 38.80 -11.80 32.25
C THR A 104 37.75 -11.30 31.26
N PRO A 105 36.62 -12.01 31.07
CA PRO A 105 35.61 -11.59 30.12
C PRO A 105 35.18 -10.16 30.46
N PRO A 106 35.10 -9.26 29.46
CA PRO A 106 34.85 -7.84 29.71
C PRO A 106 33.54 -7.68 30.49
N PRO A 107 33.48 -6.71 31.44
CA PRO A 107 32.31 -6.51 32.26
C PRO A 107 31.08 -6.29 31.37
N ALA A 108 29.97 -6.95 31.73
CA ALA A 108 28.74 -6.88 30.96
C ALA A 108 28.31 -5.42 30.74
N ALA A 109 28.00 -5.07 29.49
CA ALA A 109 27.55 -3.73 29.14
C ALA A 109 26.30 -3.36 29.98
N PRO A 110 26.16 -2.09 30.40
CA PRO A 110 25.00 -1.66 31.16
C PRO A 110 23.72 -1.89 30.34
N PRO A 111 22.61 -2.31 30.97
CA PRO A 111 21.36 -2.56 30.26
C PRO A 111 20.84 -1.28 29.61
N PRO A 112 20.24 -1.35 28.41
CA PRO A 112 19.75 -0.18 27.70
C PRO A 112 18.58 0.49 28.43
N PRO A 113 18.31 1.79 28.21
CA PRO A 113 17.33 2.56 28.99
C PRO A 113 15.90 1.99 29.01
N TRP A 114 15.50 1.25 27.96
CA TRP A 114 14.18 0.63 27.84
C TRP A 114 14.09 -0.79 28.44
N ALA A 115 15.19 -1.39 28.92
CA ALA A 115 15.21 -2.77 29.40
C ALA A 115 14.21 -3.01 30.54
N SER A 116 14.00 -2.03 31.42
CA SER A 116 13.01 -2.06 32.50
C SER A 116 11.55 -1.94 32.03
N SER A 117 11.32 -1.52 30.79
CA SER A 117 9.99 -1.39 30.19
C SER A 117 9.55 -2.63 29.39
N VAL A 118 10.43 -3.62 29.25
CA VAL A 118 10.15 -4.87 28.53
C VAL A 118 9.12 -5.70 29.31
N THR A 119 8.00 -6.00 28.68
CA THR A 119 6.88 -6.76 29.27
C THR A 119 6.33 -7.78 28.29
N THR A 120 5.65 -8.81 28.79
CA THR A 120 4.80 -9.67 27.96
C THR A 120 3.36 -9.20 28.07
N THR A 121 2.78 -8.81 26.93
CA THR A 121 1.38 -8.38 26.84
C THR A 121 0.42 -9.56 26.97
N SER A 122 -0.83 -9.30 27.35
CA SER A 122 -1.88 -10.34 27.38
C SER A 122 -2.28 -10.85 25.99
N GLY A 123 -1.82 -10.21 24.91
CA GLY A 123 -1.91 -10.72 23.54
C GLY A 123 -0.81 -11.72 23.16
N GLY A 124 0.19 -11.94 24.02
CA GLY A 124 1.33 -12.84 23.77
C GLY A 124 2.52 -12.19 23.05
N TYR A 125 2.53 -10.86 22.93
CA TYR A 125 3.64 -10.08 22.34
C TYR A 125 4.62 -9.61 23.40
N VAL A 126 5.89 -9.46 23.01
CA VAL A 126 6.87 -8.67 23.77
C VAL A 126 6.56 -7.19 23.50
N GLY A 127 6.29 -6.45 24.56
CA GLY A 127 6.06 -5.01 24.56
C GLY A 127 7.27 -4.27 25.11
N THR A 128 7.74 -3.23 24.43
CA THR A 128 8.80 -2.32 24.93
C THR A 128 8.36 -0.87 24.76
N SER A 129 8.48 -0.05 25.80
CA SER A 129 8.12 1.36 25.71
C SER A 129 9.14 2.12 24.85
N LEU A 130 8.65 2.96 23.93
CA LEU A 130 9.46 3.83 23.09
C LEU A 130 9.51 5.28 23.59
N GLY A 131 8.85 5.58 24.71
CA GLY A 131 8.58 6.95 25.17
C GLY A 131 7.41 7.59 24.42
N CYS A 132 7.38 8.92 24.41
CA CYS A 132 6.26 9.70 23.86
C CYS A 132 6.75 10.82 22.94
N ALA A 133 5.99 11.05 21.86
CA ALA A 133 6.07 12.29 21.09
C ALA A 133 5.55 13.47 21.92
N SER A 134 5.86 14.71 21.53
CA SER A 134 5.30 15.91 22.16
C SER A 134 3.81 16.14 21.86
N GLY A 135 3.20 15.29 21.04
CA GLY A 135 1.82 15.38 20.60
C GLY A 135 1.55 14.47 19.40
N THR A 136 0.31 14.48 18.90
CA THR A 136 -0.15 13.68 17.74
C THR A 136 -0.21 14.47 16.43
N GLY A 137 0.27 15.73 16.45
CA GLY A 137 0.39 16.57 15.27
C GLY A 137 1.61 16.21 14.40
N PRO A 138 1.66 16.65 13.12
CA PRO A 138 2.69 16.22 12.20
C PRO A 138 4.12 16.53 12.65
N SER A 139 4.37 17.72 13.20
CA SER A 139 5.71 18.10 13.69
C SER A 139 6.16 17.28 14.89
N SER A 140 5.24 16.92 15.79
CA SER A 140 5.52 16.07 16.95
C SER A 140 5.83 14.63 16.55
N LEU A 141 5.07 14.09 15.58
CA LEU A 141 5.31 12.76 15.02
C LEU A 141 6.61 12.72 14.20
N ASP A 142 6.88 13.76 13.39
CA ASP A 142 8.13 13.84 12.61
C ASP A 142 9.35 13.90 13.54
N ALA A 143 9.31 14.72 14.59
CA ALA A 143 10.39 14.81 15.57
C ALA A 143 10.62 13.48 16.31
N PHE A 144 9.55 12.77 16.67
CA PHE A 144 9.63 11.45 17.31
C PHE A 144 10.26 10.40 16.37
N PHE A 145 9.81 10.32 15.13
CA PHE A 145 10.35 9.39 14.12
C PHE A 145 11.61 9.90 13.40
N ALA A 146 12.12 11.10 13.69
CA ALA A 146 13.40 11.59 13.17
C ALA A 146 14.60 10.95 13.88
N VAL A 147 14.41 10.48 15.12
CA VAL A 147 15.46 9.86 15.96
C VAL A 147 15.22 8.37 16.16
N ARG A 148 16.13 7.70 16.87
CA ARG A 148 15.94 6.32 17.33
C ARG A 148 14.86 6.30 18.41
N ALA A 149 13.85 5.44 18.26
CA ALA A 149 12.75 5.31 19.21
C ALA A 149 12.91 4.02 20.01
N GLY A 150 13.54 4.10 21.19
CA GLY A 150 13.86 2.94 22.03
C GLY A 150 14.67 1.87 21.26
N PRO A 151 14.26 0.58 21.27
CA PRO A 151 14.92 -0.45 20.45
C PRO A 151 14.65 -0.32 18.94
N LEU A 152 13.69 0.49 18.48
CA LEU A 152 13.39 0.64 17.06
C LEU A 152 14.37 1.62 16.39
N LEU A 153 15.20 1.11 15.46
CA LEU A 153 16.14 1.93 14.69
C LEU A 153 15.50 2.58 13.46
N GLY A 154 14.60 1.83 12.81
CA GLY A 154 13.94 2.17 11.56
C GLY A 154 12.86 1.17 11.18
N ALA A 155 11.85 1.63 10.45
CA ALA A 155 10.73 0.85 9.94
C ALA A 155 10.04 1.62 8.78
N ASP A 156 9.27 0.90 7.95
CA ASP A 156 8.54 1.50 6.83
C ASP A 156 7.10 0.99 6.62
N TYR A 157 6.49 1.52 5.57
CA TYR A 157 5.17 1.20 5.04
C TYR A 157 4.05 1.23 6.11
N GLN A 158 4.00 2.35 6.84
CA GLN A 158 3.11 2.51 7.99
C GLN A 158 1.61 2.50 7.64
N HIS A 159 0.84 1.63 8.30
CA HIS A 159 -0.63 1.57 8.25
C HIS A 159 -1.23 1.78 9.64
N VAL A 160 -2.09 2.79 9.82
CA VAL A 160 -2.60 3.19 11.13
C VAL A 160 -4.09 2.90 11.28
N VAL A 161 -4.44 2.12 12.30
CA VAL A 161 -5.82 1.74 12.62
C VAL A 161 -6.20 2.33 13.97
N ALA A 162 -7.34 3.02 14.04
CA ALA A 162 -7.87 3.55 15.29
C ALA A 162 -8.47 2.41 16.13
N LEU A 163 -8.14 2.37 17.43
CA LEU A 163 -8.68 1.41 18.40
C LEU A 163 -9.85 2.00 19.22
N GLY A 164 -10.11 3.30 19.05
CA GLY A 164 -11.02 4.09 19.89
C GLY A 164 -10.29 4.78 21.05
N ASN A 165 -10.97 5.72 21.72
CA ASN A 165 -10.49 6.41 22.92
C ASN A 165 -9.07 7.06 22.80
N GLY A 166 -8.74 7.61 21.63
CA GLY A 166 -7.42 8.21 21.38
C GLY A 166 -6.26 7.21 21.27
N LYS A 167 -6.56 5.91 21.15
CA LYS A 167 -5.58 4.85 20.94
C LYS A 167 -5.56 4.40 19.48
N TYR A 168 -4.37 4.06 19.01
CA TYR A 168 -4.13 3.62 17.63
C TYR A 168 -3.13 2.47 17.63
N VAL A 169 -3.24 1.58 16.65
CA VAL A 169 -2.17 0.64 16.32
C VAL A 169 -1.59 1.03 14.97
N TRP A 170 -0.28 1.13 14.92
CA TRP A 170 0.49 1.32 13.70
C TRP A 170 1.09 -0.02 13.35
N PHE A 171 0.80 -0.51 12.15
CA PHE A 171 1.47 -1.67 11.59
C PHE A 171 2.51 -1.19 10.60
N PHE A 172 3.69 -1.80 10.63
CA PHE A 172 4.80 -1.51 9.74
C PHE A 172 5.17 -2.77 8.97
N GLN A 173 5.75 -2.59 7.79
CA GLN A 173 6.42 -3.65 7.05
C GLN A 173 7.81 -3.86 7.65
N ASP A 174 8.87 -3.82 6.84
CA ASP A 174 10.20 -4.21 7.25
C ASP A 174 10.74 -3.26 8.35
N ALA A 175 11.35 -3.84 9.39
CA ALA A 175 11.76 -3.10 10.58
C ALA A 175 13.06 -3.64 11.20
N PHE A 176 13.88 -2.72 11.70
CA PHE A 176 15.14 -3.01 12.39
C PHE A 176 15.04 -2.71 13.88
N ILE A 177 15.22 -3.75 14.69
CA ILE A 177 15.10 -3.73 16.15
C ILE A 177 16.47 -4.06 16.75
N ASP A 178 17.03 -3.14 17.51
CA ASP A 178 18.21 -3.37 18.35
C ASP A 178 17.77 -3.36 19.83
N PRO A 179 17.56 -4.54 20.44
CA PRO A 179 17.19 -4.66 21.84
C PRO A 179 18.28 -4.18 22.81
N GLY A 180 19.56 -4.27 22.42
CA GLY A 180 20.72 -4.04 23.27
C GLY A 180 21.15 -2.57 23.38
N GLY A 181 20.76 -1.74 22.42
CA GLY A 181 21.01 -0.29 22.45
C GLY A 181 22.33 0.16 21.84
N SER A 182 23.19 -0.78 21.42
CA SER A 182 24.53 -0.53 20.93
C SER A 182 24.67 -0.46 19.41
N ALA A 183 23.61 -0.81 18.64
CA ALA A 183 23.68 -0.79 17.19
C ALA A 183 23.72 0.65 16.65
N THR A 184 24.76 0.93 15.85
CA THR A 184 24.93 2.17 15.07
C THR A 184 24.63 1.96 13.59
N ARG A 185 24.37 0.70 13.18
CA ARG A 185 24.09 0.27 11.82
C ARG A 185 22.88 -0.67 11.77
N LEU A 186 22.20 -0.76 10.64
CA LEU A 186 21.04 -1.65 10.47
C LEU A 186 21.42 -3.15 10.47
N ASP A 187 22.62 -3.51 9.98
CA ASP A 187 23.14 -4.89 9.99
C ASP A 187 23.64 -5.36 11.37
N GLN A 188 23.65 -4.48 12.37
CA GLN A 188 23.89 -4.82 13.78
C GLN A 188 22.60 -5.09 14.57
N ALA A 189 21.44 -4.96 13.91
CA ALA A 189 20.12 -5.12 14.51
C ALA A 189 19.42 -6.38 14.01
N HIS A 190 18.39 -6.79 14.73
CA HIS A 190 17.49 -7.84 14.27
C HIS A 190 16.52 -7.26 13.25
N PHE A 191 16.21 -8.06 12.23
CA PHE A 191 15.28 -7.71 11.18
C PHE A 191 13.96 -8.49 11.34
N ALA A 192 12.84 -7.79 11.23
CA ALA A 192 11.49 -8.36 11.25
C ALA A 192 10.71 -7.84 10.04
N HIS A 193 9.92 -8.70 9.40
CA HIS A 193 9.16 -8.33 8.20
C HIS A 193 7.89 -7.52 8.52
N ASN A 194 7.45 -7.52 9.77
CA ASN A 194 6.42 -6.63 10.25
C ASN A 194 6.54 -6.41 11.76
N VAL A 195 6.16 -5.23 12.23
CA VAL A 195 6.02 -4.89 13.66
C VAL A 195 4.76 -4.08 13.87
N ALA A 196 4.30 -4.00 15.13
CA ALA A 196 3.25 -3.07 15.50
C ALA A 196 3.74 -2.08 16.57
N LEU A 197 3.28 -0.82 16.51
CA LEU A 197 3.36 0.11 17.63
C LEU A 197 1.94 0.36 18.17
N LEU A 198 1.73 0.12 19.46
CA LEU A 198 0.54 0.59 20.16
C LEU A 198 0.79 2.04 20.59
N GLN A 199 -0.01 2.96 20.07
CA GLN A 199 -0.06 4.36 20.46
C GLN A 199 -1.19 4.59 21.47
N ASP A 200 -0.86 5.22 22.60
CA ASP A 200 -1.82 5.68 23.61
C ASP A 200 -1.57 7.17 23.86
N GLY A 201 -2.50 8.03 23.40
CA GLY A 201 -2.25 9.47 23.34
C GLY A 201 -1.07 9.79 22.42
N ALA A 202 0.04 10.28 22.97
CA ALA A 202 1.29 10.52 22.25
C ALA A 202 2.40 9.51 22.57
N CYS A 203 2.13 8.49 23.40
CA CYS A 203 3.11 7.51 23.85
C CYS A 203 3.03 6.21 23.04
N PHE A 204 4.18 5.59 22.78
CA PHE A 204 4.29 4.43 21.90
C PHE A 204 4.91 3.22 22.61
N THR A 205 4.40 2.03 22.31
CA THR A 205 4.95 0.73 22.73
C THR A 205 5.18 -0.15 21.51
N LEU A 206 6.41 -0.60 21.28
CA LEU A 206 6.75 -1.58 20.25
C LEU A 206 6.25 -2.96 20.65
N LEU A 207 5.58 -3.63 19.73
CA LEU A 207 5.03 -4.98 19.86
C LEU A 207 5.63 -5.89 18.79
N HIS A 208 6.23 -6.99 19.22
CA HIS A 208 6.79 -8.02 18.36
C HIS A 208 6.64 -9.42 18.99
N ARG A 209 6.89 -10.49 18.22
CA ARG A 209 6.96 -11.87 18.75
C ARG A 209 8.41 -12.25 19.09
N GLY A 210 8.62 -13.49 19.52
CA GLY A 210 9.93 -13.99 19.91
C GLY A 210 10.26 -13.61 21.36
N THR A 211 11.49 -13.19 21.60
CA THR A 211 11.96 -12.70 22.91
C THR A 211 12.54 -11.31 22.76
N ALA A 212 12.77 -10.59 23.87
CA ALA A 212 13.43 -9.29 23.82
C ALA A 212 14.81 -9.37 23.12
N ALA A 213 15.62 -10.39 23.40
CA ALA A 213 16.94 -10.60 22.79
C ALA A 213 16.91 -11.29 21.40
N SER A 214 15.73 -11.65 20.89
CA SER A 214 15.54 -12.26 19.58
C SER A 214 14.12 -11.95 19.10
N PRO A 215 13.87 -10.69 18.69
CA PRO A 215 12.57 -10.28 18.18
C PRO A 215 12.26 -11.00 16.86
N LYS A 216 10.95 -11.15 16.60
CA LYS A 216 10.38 -11.75 15.39
C LYS A 216 9.16 -10.96 14.96
N SER A 217 8.77 -11.10 13.69
CA SER A 217 7.60 -10.44 13.09
C SER A 217 6.36 -10.52 13.99
N PHE A 218 5.63 -9.41 14.12
CA PHE A 218 4.40 -9.31 14.91
C PHE A 218 3.37 -10.35 14.47
N GLU A 219 3.17 -10.51 13.16
CA GLU A 219 2.35 -11.55 12.56
C GLU A 219 3.17 -12.34 11.55
N SER A 220 3.60 -13.54 11.96
CA SER A 220 4.29 -14.52 11.10
C SER A 220 3.34 -15.35 10.23
N GLY A 221 2.04 -15.05 10.31
CA GLY A 221 0.96 -15.77 9.63
C GLY A 221 1.01 -17.28 9.85
N ASN A 222 0.71 -18.03 8.79
CA ASN A 222 0.83 -19.49 8.73
C ASN A 222 2.14 -19.90 8.02
N GLY A 223 3.26 -19.65 8.70
CA GLY A 223 4.58 -20.17 8.33
C GLY A 223 5.42 -19.22 7.47
N GLU A 224 5.65 -18.00 7.97
CA GLU A 224 6.75 -17.13 7.52
C GLU A 224 8.09 -17.89 7.46
N GLN A 225 8.86 -17.61 6.41
CA GLN A 225 10.23 -18.02 6.20
C GLN A 225 11.01 -16.76 5.80
N ALA A 226 11.80 -16.22 6.74
CA ALA A 226 12.52 -14.96 6.55
C ALA A 226 13.27 -14.91 5.20
N LEU A 227 13.11 -13.80 4.47
CA LEU A 227 13.69 -13.55 3.14
C LEU A 227 13.29 -14.57 2.03
N LYS A 228 12.25 -15.39 2.26
CA LYS A 228 11.67 -16.31 1.26
C LYS A 228 10.16 -16.13 1.09
N LYS A 229 9.43 -16.13 2.19
CA LYS A 229 7.98 -15.94 2.26
C LYS A 229 7.61 -15.21 3.55
N TRP A 230 7.00 -14.03 3.47
CA TRP A 230 6.63 -13.24 4.65
C TRP A 230 5.29 -12.54 4.45
N PHE A 231 4.82 -11.85 5.49
CA PHE A 231 3.55 -11.15 5.49
C PHE A 231 3.77 -9.66 5.75
N TRP A 232 3.24 -8.83 4.86
CA TRP A 232 3.28 -7.37 4.99
C TRP A 232 1.87 -6.84 5.28
N PRO A 233 1.69 -5.97 6.31
CA PRO A 233 0.39 -5.39 6.61
C PRO A 233 -0.03 -4.42 5.49
N MET A 234 -1.33 -4.40 5.22
CA MET A 234 -1.99 -3.56 4.23
C MET A 234 -3.05 -2.67 4.93
N GLY A 235 -4.22 -2.45 4.35
CA GLY A 235 -5.33 -1.75 4.97
C GLY A 235 -6.04 -2.57 6.07
N GLY A 236 -6.56 -1.88 7.07
CA GLY A 236 -7.37 -2.47 8.14
C GLY A 236 -8.26 -1.46 8.85
N GLU A 237 -9.21 -1.97 9.64
CA GLU A 237 -10.13 -1.16 10.45
C GLU A 237 -10.37 -1.80 11.83
N THR A 238 -11.01 -1.06 12.73
CA THR A 238 -11.57 -1.63 13.97
C THR A 238 -13.09 -1.54 13.93
N PHE A 239 -13.77 -2.67 14.13
CA PHE A 239 -15.22 -2.73 14.25
C PHE A 239 -15.62 -3.62 15.43
N ASN A 240 -16.57 -3.19 16.26
CA ASN A 240 -17.07 -3.93 17.44
C ASN A 240 -15.97 -4.53 18.34
N GLY A 241 -14.87 -3.80 18.56
CA GLY A 241 -13.76 -4.24 19.42
C GLY A 241 -12.83 -5.29 18.78
N VAL A 242 -12.94 -5.52 17.47
CA VAL A 242 -12.03 -6.36 16.68
C VAL A 242 -11.29 -5.50 15.68
N VAL A 243 -9.96 -5.58 15.68
CA VAL A 243 -9.10 -5.06 14.60
C VAL A 243 -9.05 -6.12 13.51
N SER A 244 -9.45 -5.75 12.30
CA SER A 244 -9.33 -6.58 11.10
C SER A 244 -8.27 -5.95 10.19
N MET A 245 -7.26 -6.72 9.80
CA MET A 245 -6.13 -6.24 9.01
C MET A 245 -5.87 -7.20 7.84
N PHE A 246 -5.77 -6.65 6.63
CA PHE A 246 -5.31 -7.40 5.47
C PHE A 246 -3.79 -7.52 5.49
N TRP A 247 -3.30 -8.68 5.06
CA TRP A 247 -1.88 -8.98 4.93
C TRP A 247 -1.64 -9.53 3.54
N VAL A 248 -0.58 -9.05 2.88
CA VAL A 248 -0.13 -9.63 1.62
C VAL A 248 1.00 -10.62 1.90
N GLU A 249 0.86 -11.83 1.37
CA GLU A 249 1.92 -12.82 1.34
C GLU A 249 2.91 -12.43 0.24
N MET A 250 4.13 -12.10 0.65
CA MET A 250 5.23 -11.72 -0.25
C MET A 250 6.13 -12.93 -0.47
N VAL A 251 6.53 -13.16 -1.73
CA VAL A 251 7.42 -14.26 -2.12
C VAL A 251 8.68 -13.69 -2.76
N LYS A 252 9.85 -14.17 -2.31
CA LYS A 252 11.15 -13.81 -2.87
C LYS A 252 11.30 -14.41 -4.28
N ASP A 253 11.59 -13.57 -5.26
CA ASP A 253 11.98 -14.04 -6.59
C ASP A 253 13.43 -14.58 -6.58
N PRO A 254 13.79 -15.52 -7.47
CA PRO A 254 15.13 -16.12 -7.53
C PRO A 254 16.21 -15.16 -8.07
N TYR A 255 15.87 -13.89 -8.28
CA TYR A 255 16.75 -12.83 -8.76
C TYR A 255 16.50 -11.53 -7.98
N ASN A 256 17.45 -10.61 -8.05
CA ASN A 256 17.26 -9.22 -7.65
C ASN A 256 17.24 -8.36 -8.92
N PRO A 257 16.17 -7.61 -9.20
CA PRO A 257 16.15 -6.63 -10.29
C PRO A 257 17.31 -5.63 -10.18
N THR A 258 17.83 -5.22 -11.33
CA THR A 258 18.68 -4.02 -11.42
C THR A 258 17.80 -2.78 -11.39
N ALA A 259 18.31 -1.67 -10.83
CA ALA A 259 17.61 -0.40 -10.98
C ALA A 259 17.48 -0.04 -12.49
N PRO A 260 16.31 0.46 -12.94
CA PRO A 260 15.17 0.93 -12.17
C PRO A 260 14.05 -0.11 -11.93
N ASP A 261 14.24 -1.41 -12.19
CA ASP A 261 13.16 -2.42 -12.24
C ASP A 261 12.61 -2.89 -10.87
N GLY A 262 12.94 -2.18 -9.78
CA GLY A 262 12.30 -2.35 -8.47
C GLY A 262 12.88 -3.44 -7.58
N LEU A 263 12.00 -4.22 -6.95
CA LEU A 263 12.29 -5.10 -5.82
C LEU A 263 12.26 -6.58 -6.23
N GLY A 264 13.09 -7.42 -5.63
CA GLY A 264 13.19 -8.84 -5.99
C GLY A 264 12.17 -9.75 -5.30
N TRP A 265 10.92 -9.34 -5.24
CA TRP A 265 9.81 -10.09 -4.63
C TRP A 265 8.47 -9.55 -5.11
N HIS A 266 7.42 -10.35 -4.99
CA HIS A 266 6.07 -10.00 -5.46
C HIS A 266 4.97 -10.45 -4.49
N PRO A 267 3.81 -9.78 -4.51
CA PRO A 267 2.56 -10.26 -3.93
C PRO A 267 2.12 -11.60 -4.51
N ALA A 268 1.86 -12.59 -3.65
CA ALA A 268 1.40 -13.92 -4.04
C ALA A 268 -0.07 -14.19 -3.66
N ARG A 269 -0.49 -13.81 -2.44
CA ARG A 269 -1.86 -14.03 -1.92
C ARG A 269 -2.26 -12.95 -0.93
N THR A 270 -3.56 -12.70 -0.82
CA THR A 270 -4.14 -11.82 0.20
C THR A 270 -4.75 -12.64 1.35
N TRP A 271 -4.41 -12.24 2.57
CA TRP A 271 -4.80 -12.86 3.83
C TRP A 271 -5.55 -11.84 4.70
N LEU A 272 -6.44 -12.32 5.57
CA LEU A 272 -7.14 -11.54 6.57
C LEU A 272 -6.79 -12.07 7.97
N ALA A 273 -6.34 -11.18 8.83
CA ALA A 273 -6.13 -11.45 10.24
C ALA A 273 -7.13 -10.63 11.08
N THR A 274 -7.56 -11.21 12.20
CA THR A 274 -8.35 -10.48 13.19
C THR A 274 -7.71 -10.54 14.57
N TYR A 275 -7.81 -9.45 15.32
CA TYR A 275 -7.21 -9.28 16.63
C TYR A 275 -8.19 -8.60 17.59
N LYS A 276 -8.14 -8.95 18.88
CA LYS A 276 -8.95 -8.27 19.91
C LYS A 276 -8.39 -6.85 20.14
N ALA A 277 -9.16 -5.80 19.88
CA ALA A 277 -8.67 -4.42 19.90
C ALA A 277 -8.10 -3.98 21.27
N SER A 278 -8.53 -4.58 22.38
CA SER A 278 -8.06 -4.23 23.73
C SER A 278 -6.62 -4.62 24.05
N ASN A 279 -6.07 -5.64 23.37
CA ASN A 279 -4.73 -6.18 23.66
C ASN A 279 -4.02 -6.80 22.44
N LEU A 280 -4.59 -6.63 21.26
CA LEU A 280 -4.17 -7.18 19.96
C LEU A 280 -4.01 -8.72 19.94
N GLN A 281 -4.60 -9.46 20.87
CA GLN A 281 -4.59 -10.93 20.83
C GLN A 281 -5.15 -11.44 19.50
N ARG A 282 -4.34 -12.18 18.72
CA ARG A 282 -4.75 -12.79 17.45
C ARG A 282 -5.94 -13.74 17.67
N LEU A 283 -7.04 -13.48 16.97
CA LEU A 283 -8.27 -14.27 16.96
C LEU A 283 -8.31 -15.20 15.75
N SER A 284 -7.91 -14.71 14.56
CA SER A 284 -7.80 -15.52 13.35
C SER A 284 -6.67 -15.05 12.42
N PHE A 285 -6.19 -15.95 11.57
CA PHE A 285 -5.33 -15.66 10.42
C PHE A 285 -5.62 -16.67 9.31
N GLY A 286 -6.17 -16.21 8.18
CA GLY A 286 -6.59 -17.07 7.07
C GLY A 286 -6.56 -16.34 5.74
N LEU A 287 -6.79 -17.05 4.63
CA LEU A 287 -6.95 -16.41 3.33
C LEU A 287 -8.11 -15.43 3.38
N ALA A 288 -7.95 -14.26 2.75
CA ALA A 288 -9.04 -13.30 2.62
C ALA A 288 -10.16 -13.89 1.73
N PRO A 289 -11.44 -13.48 1.91
CA PRO A 289 -12.55 -13.95 1.07
C PRO A 289 -12.32 -13.77 -0.43
N ASN A 290 -11.60 -12.72 -0.81
CA ASN A 290 -10.85 -12.67 -2.07
C ASN A 290 -9.36 -12.73 -1.76
N SER A 291 -8.73 -13.87 -2.03
CA SER A 291 -7.30 -14.07 -1.76
C SER A 291 -6.38 -13.71 -2.93
N SER A 292 -6.90 -13.07 -3.99
CA SER A 292 -6.08 -12.62 -5.13
C SER A 292 -5.05 -11.59 -4.69
N ALA A 293 -3.90 -11.59 -5.33
CA ALA A 293 -2.90 -10.52 -5.26
C ALA A 293 -2.97 -9.57 -6.46
N ARG A 294 -3.88 -9.82 -7.41
CA ARG A 294 -4.05 -9.04 -8.64
C ARG A 294 -5.54 -8.72 -8.83
N PRO A 295 -6.06 -7.64 -8.22
CA PRO A 295 -5.41 -6.79 -7.21
C PRO A 295 -5.46 -7.40 -5.80
N VAL A 296 -4.66 -6.86 -4.88
CA VAL A 296 -4.75 -7.04 -3.42
C VAL A 296 -5.96 -6.24 -2.91
N TYR A 297 -7.16 -6.83 -2.92
CA TYR A 297 -8.34 -6.19 -2.31
C TYR A 297 -8.15 -6.05 -0.81
N GLY A 298 -8.03 -4.81 -0.32
CA GLY A 298 -7.60 -4.52 1.04
C GLY A 298 -6.22 -3.86 1.15
N TYR A 299 -5.58 -3.51 0.02
CA TYR A 299 -4.40 -2.65 -0.03
C TYR A 299 -4.59 -1.34 0.78
N ALA A 300 -5.79 -0.76 0.70
CA ALA A 300 -6.30 0.18 1.70
C ALA A 300 -7.75 -0.18 2.08
N VAL A 301 -8.14 0.16 3.31
CA VAL A 301 -9.47 -0.10 3.87
C VAL A 301 -9.99 1.15 4.56
N ALA A 302 -11.22 1.51 4.27
CA ALA A 302 -11.94 2.60 4.92
C ALA A 302 -13.45 2.42 4.74
N SER A 303 -14.24 3.03 5.63
CA SER A 303 -15.65 2.67 5.81
C SER A 303 -16.50 3.93 5.96
N ASP A 304 -17.72 3.87 5.47
CA ASP A 304 -18.76 4.89 5.70
C ASP A 304 -19.82 4.38 6.69
N ALA A 305 -21.02 4.96 6.67
CA ALA A 305 -22.11 4.54 7.55
C ALA A 305 -22.75 3.17 7.19
N SER A 306 -22.49 2.62 6.00
CA SER A 306 -23.17 1.44 5.44
C SER A 306 -22.22 0.31 5.06
N TYR A 307 -21.03 0.62 4.53
CA TYR A 307 -20.10 -0.35 3.96
C TYR A 307 -18.66 -0.13 4.44
N THR A 308 -17.93 -1.24 4.53
CA THR A 308 -16.45 -1.23 4.52
C THR A 308 -15.98 -1.42 3.09
N TYR A 309 -15.12 -0.52 2.61
CA TYR A 309 -14.57 -0.54 1.26
C TYR A 309 -13.16 -1.11 1.25
N LEU A 310 -12.92 -1.97 0.26
CA LEU A 310 -11.66 -2.63 -0.03
C LEU A 310 -11.07 -2.03 -1.29
N PHE A 311 -10.14 -1.09 -1.12
CA PHE A 311 -9.39 -0.54 -2.24
C PHE A 311 -8.33 -1.57 -2.66
N GLY A 312 -8.31 -1.88 -3.95
CA GLY A 312 -7.43 -2.87 -4.55
C GLY A 312 -6.35 -2.21 -5.40
N ASN A 313 -5.10 -2.58 -5.16
CA ASN A 313 -3.96 -2.30 -6.02
C ASN A 313 -3.19 -3.61 -6.24
N THR A 314 -2.47 -3.82 -7.35
CA THR A 314 -1.68 -5.04 -7.51
C THR A 314 -0.46 -5.09 -6.59
N PHE A 315 0.07 -3.92 -6.20
CA PHE A 315 1.27 -3.76 -5.38
C PHE A 315 2.47 -4.53 -5.96
N GLU A 316 2.50 -4.72 -7.29
CA GLU A 316 3.61 -5.35 -7.99
C GLU A 316 4.76 -4.33 -8.09
N GLN A 317 5.82 -4.59 -7.33
CA GLN A 317 7.01 -3.73 -7.25
C GLN A 317 8.24 -4.38 -7.89
N ASN A 318 8.10 -5.59 -8.46
CA ASN A 318 9.11 -6.23 -9.29
C ASN A 318 8.75 -6.04 -10.77
N LEU A 319 9.19 -4.91 -11.35
CA LEU A 319 8.79 -4.51 -12.70
C LEU A 319 9.30 -5.46 -13.79
N VAL A 320 10.32 -6.29 -13.51
CA VAL A 320 10.77 -7.36 -14.42
C VAL A 320 9.62 -8.33 -14.75
N ARG A 321 8.73 -8.58 -13.79
CA ARG A 321 7.52 -9.43 -13.96
C ARG A 321 6.47 -8.79 -14.87
N GLU A 322 6.62 -7.50 -15.18
CA GLU A 322 5.76 -6.70 -16.06
C GLU A 322 6.52 -6.19 -17.30
N GLY A 323 7.69 -6.76 -17.62
CA GLY A 323 8.47 -6.42 -18.83
C GLY A 323 9.58 -5.38 -18.61
N GLY A 324 9.86 -5.02 -17.37
CA GLY A 324 10.84 -3.98 -16.98
C GLY A 324 10.21 -2.59 -16.93
N TYR A 325 10.86 -1.66 -16.23
CA TYR A 325 10.38 -0.31 -15.93
C TYR A 325 9.83 0.45 -17.15
N TRP A 326 10.44 0.27 -18.33
CA TRP A 326 10.04 0.97 -19.56
C TRP A 326 8.74 0.45 -20.18
N ASN A 327 8.20 -0.69 -19.74
CA ASN A 327 6.95 -1.28 -20.23
C ASN A 327 5.69 -0.75 -19.50
N GLY A 328 5.74 0.48 -18.98
CA GLY A 328 4.61 1.10 -18.30
C GLY A 328 3.51 1.60 -19.27
N PRO A 329 2.29 1.91 -18.78
CA PRO A 329 1.91 1.96 -17.37
C PRO A 329 1.78 0.57 -16.73
N HIS A 330 2.40 0.40 -15.56
CA HIS A 330 2.45 -0.86 -14.81
C HIS A 330 1.12 -1.18 -14.11
N SER A 331 0.89 -2.43 -13.71
CA SER A 331 -0.42 -2.85 -13.17
C SER A 331 -0.79 -2.14 -11.86
N ALA A 332 0.22 -1.72 -11.08
CA ALA A 332 0.04 -0.95 -9.85
C ALA A 332 -0.42 0.50 -10.09
N THR A 333 -0.57 0.95 -11.34
CA THR A 333 -1.22 2.23 -11.69
C THR A 333 -2.75 2.18 -11.56
N ALA A 334 -3.35 0.99 -11.55
CA ALA A 334 -4.79 0.77 -11.55
C ALA A 334 -5.35 0.54 -10.13
N MET A 335 -6.40 1.27 -9.78
CA MET A 335 -7.12 1.13 -8.51
C MET A 335 -8.50 0.50 -8.72
N TYR A 336 -8.73 -0.60 -8.03
CA TYR A 336 -9.99 -1.35 -8.02
C TYR A 336 -10.74 -1.12 -6.70
N LEU A 337 -12.03 -1.43 -6.68
CA LEU A 337 -12.85 -1.28 -5.48
C LEU A 337 -13.75 -2.50 -5.29
N ALA A 338 -13.76 -3.04 -4.08
CA ALA A 338 -14.79 -3.94 -3.60
C ALA A 338 -15.39 -3.40 -2.30
N ARG A 339 -16.51 -3.95 -1.84
CA ARG A 339 -17.09 -3.62 -0.54
C ARG A 339 -17.77 -4.81 0.12
N VAL A 340 -17.93 -4.70 1.43
CA VAL A 340 -18.74 -5.59 2.28
C VAL A 340 -19.63 -4.71 3.17
N PRO A 341 -20.74 -5.23 3.73
CA PRO A 341 -21.49 -4.51 4.76
C PRO A 341 -20.57 -4.09 5.91
N LEU A 342 -20.81 -2.91 6.51
CA LEU A 342 -19.92 -2.29 7.51
C LEU A 342 -19.37 -3.29 8.55
N GLY A 343 -18.04 -3.36 8.63
CA GLY A 343 -17.29 -4.22 9.55
C GLY A 343 -17.21 -5.71 9.18
N GLN A 344 -17.92 -6.17 8.15
CA GLN A 344 -18.08 -7.60 7.83
C GLN A 344 -16.99 -8.13 6.88
N LEU A 345 -15.73 -7.80 7.16
CA LEU A 345 -14.56 -8.11 6.33
C LEU A 345 -14.30 -9.60 6.04
N GLY A 346 -14.93 -10.50 6.80
CA GLY A 346 -14.90 -11.94 6.54
C GLY A 346 -15.93 -12.44 5.51
N ARG A 347 -16.78 -11.58 4.93
CA ARG A 347 -17.75 -11.98 3.90
C ARG A 347 -17.18 -11.85 2.48
N ALA A 348 -17.76 -12.59 1.55
CA ALA A 348 -17.53 -12.40 0.12
C ALA A 348 -17.87 -10.94 -0.27
N PRO A 349 -16.93 -10.17 -0.85
CA PRO A 349 -17.20 -8.83 -1.33
C PRO A 349 -18.07 -8.82 -2.58
N GLU A 350 -18.71 -7.68 -2.82
CA GLU A 350 -19.14 -7.28 -4.17
C GLU A 350 -18.12 -6.28 -4.75
N TYR A 351 -17.88 -6.36 -6.05
CA TYR A 351 -16.85 -5.65 -6.80
C TYR A 351 -17.46 -4.58 -7.69
N ARG A 352 -16.80 -3.43 -7.79
CA ARG A 352 -17.24 -2.31 -8.62
C ARG A 352 -17.08 -2.66 -10.11
N THR A 353 -18.19 -2.68 -10.84
CA THR A 353 -18.21 -2.74 -12.32
C THR A 353 -18.11 -1.31 -12.89
N ALA A 354 -18.32 -1.11 -14.19
CA ALA A 354 -18.38 0.26 -14.75
C ALA A 354 -19.51 1.10 -14.12
N ASP A 355 -20.67 0.49 -13.88
CA ASP A 355 -21.97 1.13 -13.66
C ASP A 355 -22.71 0.64 -12.40
N GLY A 356 -22.33 -0.52 -11.85
CA GLY A 356 -22.90 -1.07 -10.62
C GLY A 356 -21.90 -1.87 -9.77
N TRP A 357 -22.42 -2.93 -9.16
CA TRP A 357 -21.68 -3.86 -8.30
C TRP A 357 -22.03 -5.30 -8.71
N SER A 358 -21.05 -6.21 -8.62
CA SER A 358 -21.20 -7.63 -8.96
C SER A 358 -20.58 -8.51 -7.88
N PRO A 359 -21.16 -9.67 -7.53
CA PRO A 359 -20.48 -10.67 -6.70
C PRO A 359 -19.33 -11.38 -7.42
N ASP A 360 -19.23 -11.26 -8.75
CA ASP A 360 -18.16 -11.86 -9.55
C ASP A 360 -16.93 -10.93 -9.62
N PRO A 361 -15.76 -11.35 -9.10
CA PRO A 361 -14.53 -10.57 -9.20
C PRO A 361 -14.02 -10.39 -10.64
N ALA A 362 -14.41 -11.25 -11.60
CA ALA A 362 -14.02 -11.11 -13.00
C ALA A 362 -14.74 -9.97 -13.72
N ALA A 363 -15.88 -9.50 -13.18
CA ALA A 363 -16.61 -8.33 -13.67
C ALA A 363 -16.05 -6.99 -13.15
N ALA A 364 -15.03 -7.03 -12.28
CA ALA A 364 -14.45 -5.84 -11.67
C ALA A 364 -13.63 -5.02 -12.68
N VAL A 365 -13.78 -3.70 -12.64
CA VAL A 365 -12.97 -2.75 -13.44
C VAL A 365 -12.25 -1.78 -12.51
N PRO A 366 -11.10 -1.21 -12.92
CA PRO A 366 -10.49 -0.14 -12.13
C PRO A 366 -11.39 1.09 -12.16
N PHE A 367 -11.67 1.69 -11.00
CA PHE A 367 -12.42 2.94 -10.91
C PHE A 367 -11.55 4.16 -11.28
N THR A 368 -10.23 3.99 -11.27
CA THR A 368 -9.25 4.95 -11.79
C THR A 368 -7.94 4.25 -12.13
N GLN A 369 -7.22 4.76 -13.11
CA GLN A 369 -5.86 4.33 -13.45
C GLN A 369 -5.03 5.57 -13.81
N ARG A 370 -3.89 5.77 -13.14
CA ARG A 370 -3.08 7.00 -13.24
C ARG A 370 -1.59 6.72 -13.06
N PHE A 371 -0.76 7.63 -13.59
CA PHE A 371 0.70 7.63 -13.47
C PHE A 371 1.38 6.48 -14.24
N PHE A 372 2.65 6.18 -13.96
CA PHE A 372 3.49 5.32 -14.79
C PHE A 372 3.87 4.00 -14.12
N VAL A 373 4.28 4.03 -12.85
CA VAL A 373 4.71 2.84 -12.10
C VAL A 373 3.66 2.40 -11.09
N GLU A 374 3.30 3.27 -10.17
CA GLU A 374 2.30 2.94 -9.16
C GLU A 374 1.46 4.15 -8.76
N TYR A 375 0.21 3.86 -8.46
CA TYR A 375 -0.72 4.76 -7.79
C TYR A 375 -1.05 4.18 -6.41
N PRO A 376 -0.16 4.33 -5.42
CA PRO A 376 -0.34 3.80 -4.06
C PRO A 376 -1.32 4.67 -3.28
N MET A 377 -2.58 4.67 -3.74
CA MET A 377 -3.65 5.46 -3.18
C MET A 377 -4.01 4.93 -1.79
N GLN A 378 -4.07 5.83 -0.80
CA GLN A 378 -4.48 5.51 0.57
C GLN A 378 -5.74 6.31 0.96
N PRO A 379 -6.95 5.90 0.52
CA PRO A 379 -8.21 6.57 0.85
C PRO A 379 -8.62 6.42 2.32
N ARG A 380 -9.30 7.44 2.83
CA ARG A 380 -10.05 7.42 4.09
C ARG A 380 -11.34 8.23 3.94
N PHE A 381 -12.39 7.80 4.64
CA PHE A 381 -13.55 8.64 4.87
C PHE A 381 -13.30 9.52 6.10
N LEU A 382 -13.30 10.84 5.91
CA LEU A 382 -13.01 11.83 6.95
C LEU A 382 -13.99 12.99 6.80
N GLY A 383 -14.54 13.50 7.91
CA GLY A 383 -15.32 14.74 7.90
C GLY A 383 -16.52 14.77 6.93
N GLY A 384 -17.09 13.62 6.58
CA GLY A 384 -18.21 13.50 5.63
C GLY A 384 -17.83 13.34 4.15
N GLN A 385 -16.54 13.24 3.82
CA GLN A 385 -16.06 13.06 2.45
C GLN A 385 -14.95 12.00 2.36
N TRP A 386 -14.69 11.52 1.14
CA TRP A 386 -13.54 10.69 0.85
C TRP A 386 -12.33 11.56 0.55
N VAL A 387 -11.19 11.23 1.17
CA VAL A 387 -9.90 11.88 0.95
C VAL A 387 -8.84 10.80 0.77
N SER A 388 -7.96 10.95 -0.20
CA SER A 388 -6.78 10.09 -0.36
C SER A 388 -5.51 10.91 -0.35
N VAL A 389 -4.41 10.23 -0.04
CA VAL A 389 -3.08 10.67 -0.44
C VAL A 389 -2.44 9.55 -1.25
N ALA A 390 -1.52 9.91 -2.14
CA ALA A 390 -0.63 8.95 -2.77
C ALA A 390 0.74 9.58 -2.96
N LYS A 391 1.78 8.77 -2.81
CA LYS A 391 3.12 9.11 -3.27
C LYS A 391 3.21 8.68 -4.73
N VAL A 392 3.11 9.63 -5.66
CA VAL A 392 3.07 9.38 -7.12
C VAL A 392 4.29 8.58 -7.55
N ASP A 393 4.05 7.49 -8.29
CA ASP A 393 5.05 6.51 -8.72
C ASP A 393 5.95 6.01 -7.58
N GLY A 394 5.42 5.92 -6.35
CA GLY A 394 6.06 5.23 -5.23
C GLY A 394 7.50 5.65 -4.97
N TYR A 395 8.39 4.64 -4.97
CA TYR A 395 9.84 4.78 -4.85
C TYR A 395 10.51 5.58 -5.98
N TRP A 396 9.88 5.64 -7.15
CA TRP A 396 10.44 6.15 -8.40
C TRP A 396 10.15 7.64 -8.61
N GLY A 397 8.92 8.08 -8.37
CA GLY A 397 8.52 9.48 -8.55
C GLY A 397 9.02 10.41 -7.44
N SER A 398 8.79 11.71 -7.59
CA SER A 398 9.15 12.75 -6.60
C SER A 398 7.94 13.53 -6.06
N ASN A 399 6.72 13.25 -6.54
CA ASN A 399 5.53 14.03 -6.21
C ASN A 399 4.60 13.33 -5.21
N LEU A 400 3.94 14.12 -4.38
CA LEU A 400 2.78 13.77 -3.57
C LEU A 400 1.52 14.30 -4.26
N ILE A 401 0.43 13.55 -4.16
CA ILE A 401 -0.93 14.07 -4.41
C ILE A 401 -1.84 13.91 -3.20
N VAL A 402 -2.80 14.82 -3.09
CA VAL A 402 -4.00 14.69 -2.25
C VAL A 402 -5.23 14.85 -3.12
N GLU A 403 -6.20 13.96 -2.94
CA GLU A 403 -7.42 13.95 -3.75
C GLU A 403 -8.66 13.80 -2.85
N VAL A 404 -9.80 14.24 -3.36
CA VAL A 404 -11.09 14.22 -2.66
C VAL A 404 -12.21 13.72 -3.57
N ALA A 405 -13.24 13.12 -2.97
CA ALA A 405 -14.45 12.68 -3.65
C ALA A 405 -15.65 12.62 -2.69
N ASN A 406 -16.87 12.71 -3.21
CA ASN A 406 -18.09 12.46 -2.43
C ASN A 406 -18.39 10.95 -2.28
N GLN A 407 -17.92 10.14 -3.25
CA GLN A 407 -18.11 8.69 -3.30
C GLN A 407 -16.75 7.97 -3.33
N PRO A 408 -16.63 6.72 -2.81
CA PRO A 408 -15.35 6.01 -2.77
C PRO A 408 -14.83 5.61 -4.15
N TRP A 409 -15.71 5.46 -5.16
CA TRP A 409 -15.33 5.24 -6.56
C TRP A 409 -15.10 6.54 -7.35
N GLY A 410 -15.18 7.71 -6.71
CA GLY A 410 -15.01 9.01 -7.37
C GLY A 410 -16.30 9.61 -7.96
N PRO A 411 -16.20 10.67 -8.78
CA PRO A 411 -14.97 11.18 -9.38
C PRO A 411 -13.98 11.76 -8.35
N TRP A 412 -12.71 11.37 -8.48
CA TRP A 412 -11.64 11.82 -7.61
C TRP A 412 -10.99 13.09 -8.16
N THR A 413 -10.96 14.15 -7.36
CA THR A 413 -10.44 15.47 -7.72
C THR A 413 -9.11 15.73 -7.01
N THR A 414 -8.03 15.94 -7.74
CA THR A 414 -6.73 16.32 -7.17
C THR A 414 -6.80 17.76 -6.65
N THR A 415 -6.55 17.93 -5.35
CA THR A 415 -6.57 19.23 -4.64
C THR A 415 -5.18 19.71 -4.24
N GLU A 416 -4.22 18.79 -4.12
CA GLU A 416 -2.79 19.10 -3.95
C GLU A 416 -1.98 18.21 -4.90
N LEU A 417 -1.02 18.80 -5.63
CA LEU A 417 0.05 18.11 -6.34
C LEU A 417 1.33 18.90 -6.10
N ARG A 418 2.33 18.29 -5.47
CA ARG A 418 3.62 18.96 -5.21
C ARG A 418 4.77 17.98 -5.09
N GLY A 419 5.99 18.49 -5.24
CA GLY A 419 7.19 17.76 -4.85
C GLY A 419 7.20 17.42 -3.36
N ILE A 420 7.71 16.23 -3.03
CA ILE A 420 7.99 15.80 -1.66
C ILE A 420 9.41 15.26 -1.57
N ALA A 421 10.26 15.98 -0.84
CA ALA A 421 11.64 15.57 -0.58
C ALA A 421 11.72 14.67 0.67
N PRO A 422 12.74 13.79 0.76
CA PRO A 422 13.10 13.15 2.02
C PRO A 422 13.57 14.19 3.06
N ARG A 423 13.65 13.79 4.34
CA ARG A 423 14.07 14.69 5.43
C ARG A 423 15.46 15.26 5.14
N GLY A 424 15.61 16.58 5.33
CA GLY A 424 16.84 17.31 4.99
C GLY A 424 17.16 17.42 3.49
N GLY A 425 16.30 16.90 2.60
CA GLY A 425 16.54 16.93 1.16
C GLY A 425 17.66 15.99 0.68
N ASP A 426 18.01 14.95 1.46
CA ASP A 426 19.13 14.04 1.12
C ASP A 426 18.93 13.38 -0.26
N PRO A 427 19.79 13.65 -1.26
CA PRO A 427 19.63 13.13 -2.62
C PRO A 427 19.82 11.61 -2.70
N LYS A 428 20.46 10.98 -1.69
CA LYS A 428 20.58 9.52 -1.59
C LYS A 428 19.27 8.86 -1.18
N MET A 429 18.29 9.62 -0.69
CA MET A 429 17.01 9.11 -0.20
C MET A 429 15.88 9.23 -1.23
N ASN A 430 14.84 8.42 -1.02
CA ASN A 430 13.54 8.53 -1.65
C ASN A 430 12.42 8.50 -0.59
N THR A 431 11.19 8.74 -1.04
CA THR A 431 9.98 8.71 -0.21
C THR A 431 8.92 7.85 -0.90
N TYR A 432 8.16 7.09 -0.12
CA TYR A 432 7.17 6.11 -0.58
C TYR A 432 6.07 5.94 0.47
N HIS A 433 4.94 5.35 0.08
CA HIS A 433 3.79 5.10 0.95
C HIS A 433 3.37 6.32 1.81
N ALA A 434 2.84 7.34 1.12
CA ALA A 434 2.11 8.39 1.81
C ALA A 434 0.82 7.80 2.39
N HIS A 435 0.56 8.01 3.68
CA HIS A 435 -0.60 7.46 4.37
C HIS A 435 -1.25 8.53 5.23
N LEU A 436 -2.58 8.63 5.15
CA LEU A 436 -3.37 9.52 6.01
C LEU A 436 -3.46 8.95 7.43
N MET A 437 -3.41 9.82 8.43
CA MET A 437 -3.85 9.45 9.78
C MET A 437 -5.39 9.44 9.87
N PRO A 438 -5.98 8.62 10.75
CA PRO A 438 -7.42 8.65 11.03
C PRO A 438 -7.87 9.88 11.87
N TRP A 439 -7.05 10.92 11.97
CA TRP A 439 -7.37 12.21 12.60
C TRP A 439 -6.81 13.38 11.80
N ARG A 440 -7.31 14.58 12.12
CA ARG A 440 -6.83 15.87 11.58
C ARG A 440 -6.20 16.68 12.71
N THR A 441 -5.40 17.68 12.36
CA THR A 441 -4.89 18.67 13.32
C THR A 441 -6.02 19.54 13.88
N GLY A 442 -5.74 20.29 14.96
CA GLY A 442 -6.75 21.18 15.58
C GLY A 442 -7.27 22.31 14.68
N ASN A 443 -6.50 22.72 13.66
CA ASN A 443 -6.96 23.66 12.62
C ASN A 443 -7.61 22.96 11.40
N GLY A 444 -7.81 21.64 11.46
CA GLY A 444 -8.50 20.86 10.42
C GLY A 444 -7.63 20.34 9.27
N SER A 445 -6.32 20.66 9.22
CA SER A 445 -5.39 20.12 8.21
C SER A 445 -5.22 18.60 8.33
N LEU A 446 -4.93 17.96 7.20
CA LEU A 446 -4.60 16.53 7.14
C LEU A 446 -3.27 16.27 7.84
N VAL A 447 -3.17 15.16 8.59
CA VAL A 447 -1.89 14.61 9.06
C VAL A 447 -1.50 13.48 8.12
N VAL A 448 -0.36 13.63 7.47
CA VAL A 448 0.18 12.65 6.50
C VAL A 448 1.49 12.11 7.06
N THR A 449 1.66 10.80 7.04
CA THR A 449 2.95 10.13 7.26
C THR A 449 3.48 9.59 5.93
N ILE A 450 4.79 9.48 5.81
CA ILE A 450 5.44 8.91 4.62
C ILE A 450 6.67 8.11 5.04
N SER A 451 6.94 7.00 4.37
CA SER A 451 8.17 6.25 4.56
C SER A 451 9.33 6.91 3.81
N GLN A 452 10.53 6.85 4.39
CA GLN A 452 11.76 7.33 3.77
C GLN A 452 12.84 6.25 3.88
N ASN A 453 13.60 6.07 2.80
CA ASN A 453 14.68 5.10 2.71
C ASN A 453 15.83 5.67 1.88
N ALA A 454 17.02 5.08 1.97
CA ALA A 454 18.05 5.30 0.96
C ALA A 454 17.76 4.49 -0.31
N ARG A 455 17.99 5.09 -1.48
CA ARG A 455 17.89 4.46 -2.81
C ARG A 455 18.84 3.26 -2.97
N GLN A 456 19.88 3.19 -2.14
CA GLN A 456 20.88 2.13 -2.12
C GLN A 456 21.08 1.64 -0.68
N MET A 457 20.09 0.90 -0.16
CA MET A 457 20.00 0.37 1.21
C MET A 457 21.35 -0.03 1.83
N VAL A 458 22.06 -0.99 1.23
CA VAL A 458 23.34 -1.54 1.76
C VAL A 458 24.45 -0.49 1.84
N ARG A 459 24.52 0.44 0.88
CA ARG A 459 25.55 1.48 0.83
C ARG A 459 25.24 2.66 1.75
N ASP A 460 23.98 3.07 1.79
CA ASP A 460 23.59 4.39 2.29
C ASP A 460 22.65 4.36 3.49
N ALA A 461 21.82 3.33 3.70
CA ALA A 461 20.94 3.21 4.88
C ALA A 461 21.54 2.32 5.98
N TYR A 462 22.20 1.23 5.61
CA TYR A 462 22.83 0.31 6.57
C TYR A 462 23.85 1.01 7.49
N PRO A 463 24.80 1.84 6.97
CA PRO A 463 25.68 2.66 7.82
C PRO A 463 25.02 3.91 8.42
N HIS A 464 23.76 4.22 8.09
CA HIS A 464 23.05 5.44 8.48
C HIS A 464 21.57 5.14 8.79
N PRO A 465 21.25 4.53 9.95
CA PRO A 465 19.88 4.16 10.31
C PRO A 465 18.86 5.32 10.26
N GLU A 466 19.32 6.57 10.38
CA GLU A 466 18.51 7.77 10.21
C GLU A 466 17.86 7.92 8.82
N ARG A 467 18.39 7.23 7.80
CA ARG A 467 17.82 7.23 6.44
C ARG A 467 16.63 6.29 6.25
N TYR A 468 16.35 5.38 7.19
CA TYR A 468 15.27 4.38 7.06
C TYR A 468 14.19 4.60 8.11
N ARG A 469 13.37 5.65 7.93
CA ARG A 469 12.45 6.14 8.95
C ARG A 469 11.18 6.74 8.37
N ILE A 470 10.17 6.86 9.22
CA ILE A 470 8.94 7.58 8.94
C ILE A 470 9.21 9.09 9.04
N ALA A 471 8.53 9.86 8.20
CA ALA A 471 8.37 11.30 8.35
C ALA A 471 6.89 11.68 8.38
N ALA A 472 6.58 12.85 8.94
CA ALA A 472 5.21 13.36 9.03
C ALA A 472 5.12 14.84 8.66
N PHE A 473 4.03 15.21 7.99
CA PHE A 473 3.76 16.59 7.57
C PHE A 473 2.26 16.88 7.47
N SER A 474 1.90 18.15 7.36
CA SER A 474 0.52 18.58 7.10
C SER A 474 0.23 18.74 5.61
N SER A 475 -1.01 18.45 5.21
CA SER A 475 -1.56 18.82 3.90
C SER A 475 -2.87 19.59 4.07
N GLY A 476 -3.26 20.36 3.05
CA GLY A 476 -4.49 21.15 3.05
C GLY A 476 -5.75 20.28 3.21
N TRP A 477 -6.75 20.81 3.90
CA TRP A 477 -8.10 20.25 3.87
C TRP A 477 -8.95 21.05 2.88
N VAL A 478 -9.42 20.38 1.83
CA VAL A 478 -10.27 20.96 0.79
C VAL A 478 -11.56 20.13 0.73
N ALA A 479 -12.71 20.77 0.58
CA ALA A 479 -13.97 20.07 0.38
C ALA A 479 -14.05 19.51 -1.05
N ALA A 480 -14.65 18.35 -1.22
CA ALA A 480 -14.94 17.78 -2.52
C ALA A 480 -15.86 18.72 -3.31
N PRO A 481 -15.65 18.88 -4.63
CA PRO A 481 -16.60 19.59 -5.46
C PRO A 481 -17.95 18.85 -5.45
N PRO A 482 -19.08 19.54 -5.69
CA PRO A 482 -20.36 18.87 -5.88
C PRO A 482 -20.28 17.81 -6.97
N ASP A 483 -20.99 16.69 -6.80
CA ASP A 483 -21.08 15.67 -7.84
C ASP A 483 -21.62 16.30 -9.14
N PRO A 484 -21.07 15.93 -10.32
CA PRO A 484 -21.52 16.47 -11.59
C PRO A 484 -23.00 16.14 -11.77
N VAL A 485 -23.84 17.19 -11.89
CA VAL A 485 -25.27 17.04 -12.14
C VAL A 485 -25.43 16.19 -13.41
N PRO A 486 -26.17 15.06 -13.36
CA PRO A 486 -26.33 14.21 -14.53
C PRO A 486 -27.06 15.01 -15.62
N THR A 487 -26.32 15.40 -16.66
CA THR A 487 -26.89 16.07 -17.82
C THR A 487 -27.83 15.09 -18.51
N THR A 488 -29.13 15.23 -18.26
CA THR A 488 -30.17 14.61 -19.09
C THR A 488 -30.11 15.27 -20.46
N THR A 489 -29.25 14.74 -21.33
CA THR A 489 -29.25 15.03 -22.75
C THR A 489 -30.59 14.56 -23.31
N THR A 490 -31.57 15.45 -23.30
CA THR A 490 -32.83 15.24 -23.99
C THR A 490 -32.51 15.25 -25.47
N THR A 491 -32.30 14.06 -26.05
CA THR A 491 -32.07 13.90 -27.48
C THR A 491 -33.33 14.33 -28.22
N SER A 492 -33.40 15.61 -28.59
CA SER A 492 -34.40 16.12 -29.50
C SER A 492 -34.19 15.44 -30.85
N THR A 493 -34.98 14.40 -31.12
CA THR A 493 -35.13 13.82 -32.45
C THR A 493 -35.76 14.87 -33.35
N THR A 494 -34.91 15.69 -33.97
CA THR A 494 -35.32 16.53 -35.10
C THR A 494 -35.76 15.59 -36.21
N SER A 495 -37.08 15.45 -36.37
CA SER A 495 -37.66 14.72 -37.49
C SER A 495 -37.39 15.50 -38.77
N THR A 496 -36.28 15.18 -39.44
CA THR A 496 -35.97 15.70 -40.78
C THR A 496 -37.01 15.16 -41.75
N THR A 497 -38.03 15.96 -42.04
CA THR A 497 -39.00 15.66 -43.10
C THR A 497 -38.29 15.82 -44.45
N SER A 498 -37.82 14.72 -45.01
CA SER A 498 -37.28 14.68 -46.37
C SER A 498 -38.39 14.92 -47.39
N THR A 499 -38.53 16.15 -47.85
CA THR A 499 -39.42 16.48 -48.97
C THR A 499 -38.82 15.93 -50.26
N THR A 500 -39.31 14.78 -50.72
CA THR A 500 -39.01 14.27 -52.06
C THR A 500 -39.61 15.23 -53.10
N ILE A 501 -38.76 15.86 -53.91
CA ILE A 501 -39.20 16.57 -55.11
C ILE A 501 -39.30 15.52 -56.22
N ASP A 502 -40.53 15.24 -56.65
CA ASP A 502 -40.80 14.26 -57.71
C ASP A 502 -40.89 15.00 -59.06
N GLU A 503 -40.01 14.66 -60.00
CA GLU A 503 -39.86 15.34 -61.29
C GLU A 503 -40.36 14.45 -62.44
N SER A 504 -41.68 14.44 -62.66
CA SER A 504 -42.27 13.96 -63.91
C SER A 504 -43.68 14.46 -64.15
N SER A 505 -43.85 15.24 -65.22
CA SER A 505 -45.15 15.61 -65.76
C SER A 505 -45.24 15.20 -67.23
N THR A 506 -45.89 14.07 -67.50
CA THR A 506 -46.28 13.67 -68.87
C THR A 506 -47.76 13.36 -68.94
N THR A 507 -48.38 14.06 -69.88
CA THR A 507 -49.76 14.05 -70.38
C THR A 507 -50.47 12.68 -70.37
N SER A 508 -51.73 12.62 -69.90
CA SER A 508 -52.86 12.16 -70.74
C SER A 508 -54.25 12.32 -70.11
N SER A 509 -55.21 12.56 -71.00
CA SER A 509 -56.67 12.72 -70.82
C SER A 509 -57.38 11.48 -70.24
N SER A 510 -58.42 11.67 -69.42
CA SER A 510 -59.78 11.15 -69.68
C SER A 510 -60.83 11.62 -68.63
N GLU A 511 -62.10 11.37 -68.94
CA GLU A 511 -63.33 11.99 -68.43
C GLU A 511 -63.96 11.27 -67.19
N PRO A 512 -65.13 11.69 -66.64
CA PRO A 512 -65.38 11.66 -65.20
C PRO A 512 -66.26 10.50 -64.70
N THR A 513 -66.26 10.29 -63.38
CA THR A 513 -67.35 9.56 -62.70
C THR A 513 -67.69 10.16 -61.33
N THR A 514 -68.99 10.21 -61.03
CA THR A 514 -69.65 10.81 -59.84
C THR A 514 -69.65 9.91 -58.59
N SER A 515 -70.09 10.51 -57.46
CA SER A 515 -70.50 9.92 -56.14
C SER A 515 -69.44 9.94 -55.02
N SER A 516 -69.76 9.97 -53.72
CA SER A 516 -70.93 10.46 -52.93
C SER A 516 -70.63 10.22 -51.44
N SER A 517 -71.01 11.12 -50.51
CA SER A 517 -71.16 10.89 -49.03
C SER A 517 -69.92 10.38 -48.25
N GLU A 518 -69.67 10.60 -46.95
CA GLU A 518 -70.35 11.27 -45.82
C GLU A 518 -69.25 11.68 -44.78
N PRO A 519 -69.55 12.46 -43.70
CA PRO A 519 -68.53 12.95 -42.76
C PRO A 519 -68.34 12.06 -41.52
N GLY A 520 -67.10 11.95 -41.02
CA GLY A 520 -66.73 11.09 -39.88
C GLY A 520 -65.82 11.72 -38.83
N THR A 521 -66.42 12.29 -37.78
CA THR A 521 -65.92 12.40 -36.38
C THR A 521 -64.47 12.81 -36.10
N THR A 522 -64.29 14.05 -35.61
CA THR A 522 -63.14 14.47 -34.79
C THR A 522 -63.21 13.85 -33.39
N SER A 523 -62.10 13.29 -32.89
CA SER A 523 -61.97 12.86 -31.48
C SER A 523 -60.82 13.62 -30.82
N THR A 524 -61.13 14.41 -29.79
CA THR A 524 -60.15 15.19 -29.04
C THR A 524 -59.78 14.46 -27.75
N SER A 525 -58.53 14.03 -27.59
CA SER A 525 -58.03 13.45 -26.34
C SER A 525 -57.39 14.51 -25.45
N THR A 526 -57.93 14.68 -24.25
CA THR A 526 -57.43 15.63 -23.24
C THR A 526 -56.45 14.94 -22.29
N SER A 527 -55.19 15.39 -22.25
CA SER A 527 -54.20 14.88 -21.30
C SER A 527 -54.39 15.49 -19.91
N SER A 528 -54.66 14.66 -18.91
CA SER A 528 -54.74 15.05 -17.50
C SER A 528 -53.36 15.19 -16.88
N THR A 529 -53.09 16.34 -16.24
CA THR A 529 -51.85 16.57 -15.48
C THR A 529 -52.13 16.31 -13.99
N THR A 530 -51.53 15.27 -13.42
CA THR A 530 -51.67 14.96 -11.99
C THR A 530 -50.60 15.68 -11.18
N THR A 531 -51.00 16.64 -10.35
CA THR A 531 -50.11 17.34 -9.41
C THR A 531 -50.17 16.64 -8.04
N SER A 532 -49.06 16.05 -7.59
CA SER A 532 -48.98 15.43 -6.25
C SER A 532 -48.29 16.36 -5.27
N SER A 533 -49.02 16.78 -4.24
CA SER A 533 -48.56 17.67 -3.18
C SER A 533 -47.66 16.96 -2.16
N THR A 534 -46.52 17.58 -1.82
CA THR A 534 -45.64 17.09 -0.75
C THR A 534 -46.12 17.60 0.61
N SER A 535 -46.45 16.68 1.52
CA SER A 535 -46.83 17.02 2.89
C SER A 535 -45.60 17.15 3.78
N SER A 536 -45.38 18.32 4.38
CA SER A 536 -44.31 18.56 5.35
C SER A 536 -44.74 18.17 6.76
N THR A 537 -43.99 17.26 7.40
CA THR A 537 -44.24 16.85 8.79
C THR A 537 -43.21 17.49 9.71
N SER A 538 -43.66 18.36 10.60
CA SER A 538 -42.82 18.99 11.63
C SER A 538 -42.60 18.05 12.80
N SER A 539 -41.38 17.97 13.34
CA SER A 539 -41.14 17.44 14.69
C SER A 539 -40.11 18.27 15.46
N THR A 540 -40.67 19.09 16.33
CA THR A 540 -40.35 19.25 17.76
C THR A 540 -38.90 19.28 18.25
N THR A 541 -38.53 20.48 18.69
CA THR A 541 -37.49 20.83 19.67
C THR A 541 -37.34 19.83 20.82
N SER A 542 -36.10 19.60 21.27
CA SER A 542 -35.80 19.08 22.61
C SER A 542 -34.63 19.84 23.24
N THR A 543 -34.71 20.04 24.55
CA THR A 543 -34.10 21.19 25.24
C THR A 543 -32.74 20.88 25.86
N THR A 544 -31.92 21.93 25.91
CA THR A 544 -30.65 22.07 26.63
C THR A 544 -30.60 21.39 28.00
N THR A 545 -29.47 20.79 28.33
CA THR A 545 -28.98 20.74 29.73
C THR A 545 -27.47 20.94 29.75
N SER A 546 -27.02 22.00 30.40
CA SER A 546 -25.62 22.34 30.63
C SER A 546 -25.29 22.07 32.11
N SER A 547 -24.15 21.44 32.42
CA SER A 547 -23.72 21.25 33.81
C SER A 547 -22.20 21.15 33.98
N THR A 548 -21.61 22.25 34.45
CA THR A 548 -20.32 22.37 35.17
C THR A 548 -20.20 23.84 35.61
N PRO A 549 -19.41 24.21 36.65
CA PRO A 549 -18.64 23.38 37.59
C PRO A 549 -18.97 23.66 39.08
N SER A 550 -18.35 22.94 40.03
CA SER A 550 -18.28 23.39 41.44
C SER A 550 -17.13 22.76 42.25
N THR A 551 -16.40 23.62 42.97
CA THR A 551 -15.41 23.38 44.06
C THR A 551 -14.86 24.76 44.48
N PRO A 552 -14.18 24.96 45.64
CA PRO A 552 -14.17 24.23 46.93
C PRO A 552 -14.99 25.09 47.96
N PRO A 553 -14.66 25.35 49.25
CA PRO A 553 -13.77 24.73 50.28
C PRO A 553 -14.61 24.41 51.57
N PRO A 554 -14.16 24.48 52.86
CA PRO A 554 -12.82 24.74 53.43
C PRO A 554 -11.84 23.56 53.25
#